data_AF-A0A3D6DX97-F1
#
_entry.id   AF-A0A3D6DX97-F1
#
_cell.length_a   1.000
_cell.length_b   1.000
_cell.length_c   1.000
_cell.angle_alpha   90.00
_cell.angle_beta   90.00
_cell.angle_gamma   90.00
#
_symmetry.space_group_name_H-M   'P 1'
#
loop_
_entity.id
_entity.type
_entity.pdbx_description
1 polymer ?
#
loop_
_entity_poly.entity_id
_entity_poly.type
_entity_poly.pdbx_seq_one_letter_code
_entity_poly.pdbx_strand_id
1 'polypeptide(L)'
;MESIPCVLMRGGSSKGIFFLAKDLPAVASERDRLLRAAMGSPDPRQIDGIGGDDEQSSKVVIVQASSRPGVDVEHLLAQVSVARFRRRAAEQRQDRRNACSDDLPHLQRLRRGGQQEVLGGFAGRLLRPPLVRV
;
A
#
# COMPACT_ATOMS: atom_id res chain seq x y z
N MET A 1 -18.78 -10.05 -9.50
CA MET A 1 -17.84 -8.93 -9.41
C MET A 1 -17.91 -8.41 -7.98
N GLU A 2 -16.89 -8.67 -7.18
CA GLU A 2 -16.80 -8.19 -5.81
C GLU A 2 -15.92 -6.95 -5.82
N SER A 3 -16.47 -5.80 -5.44
CA SER A 3 -15.78 -4.51 -5.45
C SER A 3 -15.34 -4.15 -4.05
N ILE A 4 -14.12 -3.65 -3.90
CA ILE A 4 -13.57 -3.21 -2.61
C ILE A 4 -13.29 -1.71 -2.67
N PRO A 5 -13.79 -0.92 -1.70
CA PRO A 5 -13.52 0.51 -1.66
C PRO A 5 -12.01 0.79 -1.58
N CYS A 6 -11.54 1.67 -2.44
CA CYS A 6 -10.14 2.07 -2.46
C CYS A 6 -9.97 3.52 -2.91
N VAL A 7 -8.79 4.08 -2.66
CA VAL A 7 -8.40 5.42 -3.12
C VAL A 7 -7.10 5.31 -3.90
N LEU A 8 -7.08 5.79 -5.13
CA LEU A 8 -5.83 6.00 -5.84
C LEU A 8 -5.29 7.39 -5.48
N MET A 9 -4.07 7.44 -4.97
CA MET A 9 -3.45 8.71 -4.58
C MET A 9 -2.00 8.80 -5.04
N ARG A 10 -1.57 10.02 -5.35
CA ARG A 10 -0.15 10.37 -5.46
C ARG A 10 0.38 10.77 -4.09
N GLY A 11 1.57 10.28 -3.74
CA GLY A 11 2.37 10.75 -2.62
C GLY A 11 3.79 10.99 -3.00
N GLY A 12 4.20 12.24 -2.99
CA GLY A 12 5.51 12.67 -3.44
C GLY A 12 5.68 12.27 -4.90
N SER A 13 6.73 11.50 -5.15
CA SER A 13 7.09 10.92 -6.45
C SER A 13 6.45 9.55 -6.70
N SER A 14 5.62 9.02 -5.81
CA SER A 14 4.98 7.71 -5.95
C SER A 14 3.47 7.81 -6.14
N LYS A 15 2.87 6.77 -6.72
CA LYS A 15 1.42 6.57 -6.83
C LYS A 15 1.09 5.22 -6.19
N GLY A 16 -0.04 5.13 -5.50
CA GLY A 16 -0.48 3.87 -4.90
C GLY A 16 -1.95 3.87 -4.52
N ILE A 17 -2.45 2.68 -4.24
CA ILE A 17 -3.82 2.45 -3.81
C ILE A 17 -3.87 2.40 -2.29
N PHE A 18 -4.89 3.03 -1.71
CA PHE A 18 -5.16 3.05 -0.29
C PHE A 18 -6.42 2.25 0.01
N PHE A 19 -6.32 1.34 0.99
CA PHE A 19 -7.44 0.57 1.52
C PHE A 19 -7.61 0.86 3.01
N LEU A 20 -8.84 0.74 3.51
CA LEU A 20 -9.06 0.60 4.96
C LEU A 20 -8.88 -0.87 5.33
N ALA A 21 -8.17 -1.15 6.44
CA ALA A 21 -7.92 -2.53 6.87
C ALA A 21 -9.20 -3.34 7.08
N LYS A 22 -10.28 -2.69 7.54
CA LYS A 22 -11.59 -3.32 7.77
C LYS A 22 -12.29 -3.79 6.50
N ASP A 23 -11.91 -3.26 5.33
CA ASP A 23 -12.50 -3.59 4.03
C ASP A 23 -11.71 -4.71 3.33
N LEU A 24 -10.63 -5.21 3.96
CA LEU A 24 -9.77 -6.26 3.41
C LEU A 24 -9.96 -7.59 4.19
N PRO A 25 -9.67 -8.73 3.55
CA PRO A 25 -9.62 -10.01 4.23
C PRO A 25 -8.65 -9.99 5.42
N ALA A 26 -9.06 -10.57 6.54
CA ALA A 26 -8.21 -10.71 7.73
C ALA A 26 -7.07 -11.71 7.51
N VAL A 27 -7.31 -12.74 6.66
CA VAL A 27 -6.31 -13.76 6.34
C VAL A 27 -5.27 -13.18 5.39
N ALA A 28 -4.01 -13.17 5.82
CA ALA A 28 -2.90 -12.55 5.07
C ALA A 28 -2.78 -13.08 3.64
N SER A 29 -2.89 -14.40 3.42
CA SER A 29 -2.78 -14.99 2.09
C SER A 29 -3.90 -14.56 1.13
N GLU A 30 -5.11 -14.33 1.65
CA GLU A 30 -6.25 -13.87 0.85
C GLU A 30 -6.10 -12.39 0.52
N ARG A 31 -5.70 -11.59 1.52
CA ARG A 31 -5.37 -10.19 1.33
C ARG A 31 -4.27 -10.02 0.28
N ASP A 32 -3.17 -10.77 0.37
CA ASP A 32 -2.07 -10.64 -0.57
C ASP A 32 -2.47 -11.04 -2.01
N ARG A 33 -3.36 -12.03 -2.17
CA ARG A 33 -3.94 -12.39 -3.48
C ARG A 33 -4.76 -11.23 -4.05
N LEU A 34 -5.60 -10.63 -3.21
CA LEU A 34 -6.43 -9.48 -3.56
C LEU A 34 -5.57 -8.26 -3.93
N LEU A 35 -4.54 -7.94 -3.14
CA LEU A 35 -3.65 -6.82 -3.44
C LEU A 35 -2.92 -7.02 -4.76
N ARG A 36 -2.43 -8.23 -5.03
CA ARG A 36 -1.82 -8.54 -6.33
C ARG A 36 -2.81 -8.39 -7.48
N ALA A 37 -4.04 -8.88 -7.32
CA ALA A 37 -5.09 -8.72 -8.33
C ALA A 37 -5.43 -7.24 -8.57
N ALA A 38 -5.60 -6.45 -7.50
CA ALA A 38 -5.88 -5.01 -7.60
C ALA A 38 -4.78 -4.25 -8.36
N MET A 39 -3.52 -4.69 -8.21
CA MET A 39 -2.38 -4.12 -8.92
C MET A 39 -2.14 -4.73 -10.32
N GLY A 40 -2.90 -5.75 -10.74
CA GLY A 40 -2.68 -6.41 -12.03
C GLY A 40 -1.43 -7.29 -12.07
N SER A 41 -0.91 -7.70 -10.92
CA SER A 41 0.31 -8.51 -10.81
C SER A 41 0.00 -10.01 -10.75
N PRO A 42 0.84 -10.88 -11.37
CA PRO A 42 2.16 -10.61 -11.93
C PRO A 42 2.14 -10.42 -13.46
N ASP A 43 1.70 -9.27 -13.96
CA ASP A 43 1.90 -8.81 -15.35
C ASP A 43 2.88 -7.63 -15.34
N PRO A 44 4.00 -7.68 -16.09
CA PRO A 44 4.88 -6.53 -16.28
C PRO A 44 4.19 -5.24 -16.70
N ARG A 45 3.03 -5.32 -17.36
CA ARG A 45 2.24 -4.18 -17.80
C ARG A 45 1.13 -3.79 -16.82
N GLN A 46 0.83 -4.66 -15.85
CA GLN A 46 -0.26 -4.49 -14.89
C GLN A 46 -1.61 -4.10 -15.52
N ILE A 47 -1.87 -4.59 -16.76
CA ILE A 47 -2.96 -4.09 -17.61
C ILE A 47 -4.36 -4.42 -17.07
N ASP A 48 -4.46 -5.47 -16.27
CA ASP A 48 -5.70 -5.94 -15.65
C ASP A 48 -5.83 -5.44 -14.19
N GLY A 49 -5.16 -4.33 -13.86
CA GLY A 49 -5.24 -3.67 -12.56
C GLY A 49 -4.89 -2.19 -12.61
N ILE A 50 -4.68 -1.58 -11.45
CA ILE A 50 -4.43 -0.12 -11.31
C ILE A 50 -2.93 0.21 -11.22
N GLY A 51 -2.09 -0.83 -11.16
CA GLY A 51 -0.64 -0.69 -11.21
C GLY A 51 -0.18 0.03 -12.48
N GLY A 52 0.96 0.71 -12.40
CA GLY A 52 1.46 1.53 -13.49
C GLY A 52 2.79 1.03 -14.05
N ASP A 53 2.99 -0.30 -14.09
CA ASP A 53 4.15 -0.99 -14.69
C ASP A 53 5.54 -0.72 -14.08
N ASP A 54 5.63 0.09 -13.03
CA ASP A 54 6.87 0.44 -12.36
C ASP A 54 6.76 0.40 -10.81
N GLU A 55 7.91 0.34 -10.13
CA GLU A 55 7.96 0.24 -8.66
C GLU A 55 7.34 1.44 -7.93
N GLN A 56 7.40 2.63 -8.51
CA GLN A 56 6.91 3.89 -7.94
C GLN A 56 5.40 4.01 -8.05
N SER A 57 4.79 3.28 -9.00
CA SER A 57 3.34 3.22 -9.21
C SER A 57 2.70 1.89 -8.79
N SER A 58 3.50 0.92 -8.32
CA SER A 58 3.04 -0.41 -7.86
C SER A 58 3.04 -0.56 -6.32
N LYS A 59 2.31 0.32 -5.63
CA LYS A 59 2.27 0.39 -4.15
C LYS A 59 0.86 0.32 -3.59
N VAL A 60 0.74 -0.32 -2.44
CA VAL A 60 -0.50 -0.37 -1.65
C VAL A 60 -0.24 0.16 -0.25
N VAL A 61 -1.16 0.97 0.26
CA VAL A 61 -1.19 1.40 1.67
C VAL A 61 -2.47 0.91 2.32
N ILE A 62 -2.36 0.22 3.44
CA ILE A 62 -3.49 -0.21 4.26
C ILE A 62 -3.53 0.65 5.50
N VAL A 63 -4.67 1.26 5.78
CA VAL A 63 -4.84 2.25 6.84
C VAL A 63 -5.88 1.76 7.85
N GLN A 64 -5.61 1.98 9.13
CA GLN A 64 -6.57 1.73 10.21
C GLN A 64 -6.46 2.78 11.32
N ALA A 65 -7.54 2.97 12.08
CA ALA A 65 -7.47 3.72 13.32
C ALA A 65 -6.55 2.99 14.30
N SER A 66 -5.67 3.71 14.99
CA SER A 66 -4.80 3.10 15.99
C SER A 66 -5.58 2.83 17.28
N SER A 67 -5.25 1.73 17.96
CA SER A 67 -5.67 1.47 19.34
C SER A 67 -4.69 2.03 20.38
N ARG A 68 -3.56 2.60 19.94
CA ARG A 68 -2.48 3.06 20.83
C ARG A 68 -2.72 4.49 21.29
N PRO A 69 -2.59 4.79 22.60
CA PRO A 69 -2.70 6.15 23.09
C PRO A 69 -1.74 7.12 22.38
N GLY A 70 -2.29 8.24 21.90
CA GLY A 70 -1.52 9.30 21.24
C GLY A 70 -1.13 9.01 19.78
N VAL A 71 -1.61 7.92 19.18
CA VAL A 71 -1.48 7.64 17.74
C VAL A 71 -2.89 7.65 17.15
N ASP A 72 -3.10 8.40 16.07
CA ASP A 72 -4.43 8.48 15.45
C ASP A 72 -4.64 7.35 14.44
N VAL A 73 -3.58 7.06 13.67
CA VAL A 73 -3.64 6.17 12.51
C VAL A 73 -2.40 5.28 12.48
N GLU A 74 -2.62 4.01 12.14
CA GLU A 74 -1.59 3.06 11.77
C GLU A 74 -1.73 2.70 10.30
N HIS A 75 -0.60 2.56 9.62
CA HIS A 75 -0.59 2.09 8.25
C HIS A 75 0.49 1.07 7.96
N LEU A 76 0.17 0.21 7.00
CA LEU A 76 1.05 -0.78 6.41
C LEU A 76 1.29 -0.40 4.94
N LEU A 77 2.55 -0.26 4.55
CA LEU A 77 2.94 -0.14 3.15
C LEU A 77 3.30 -1.53 2.61
N ALA A 78 2.71 -1.91 1.48
CA ALA A 78 3.05 -3.10 0.73
C ALA A 78 3.56 -2.69 -0.66
N GLN A 79 4.79 -3.07 -0.98
CA GLN A 79 5.31 -3.01 -2.34
C GLN A 79 4.81 -4.24 -3.11
N VAL A 80 4.12 -4.02 -4.23
CA VAL A 80 3.65 -5.13 -5.07
C VAL A 80 4.61 -5.29 -6.24
N SER A 81 5.18 -6.49 -6.38
CA SER A 81 6.09 -6.79 -7.49
C SER A 81 5.34 -6.76 -8.82
N VAL A 82 5.91 -6.08 -9.82
CA VAL A 82 5.32 -5.87 -11.15
C VAL A 82 5.47 -7.14 -12.01
N ALA A 83 6.68 -7.69 -12.09
CA ALA A 83 7.01 -8.85 -12.91
C ALA A 83 7.45 -10.06 -12.07
N ARG A 84 7.42 -11.26 -12.67
CA ARG A 84 7.85 -12.50 -12.01
C ARG A 84 9.28 -12.34 -11.46
N PHE A 85 9.49 -12.68 -10.18
CA PHE A 85 10.80 -12.77 -9.53
C PHE A 85 11.84 -13.45 -10.45
N ARG A 86 12.73 -12.68 -11.07
CA ARG A 86 14.06 -13.19 -11.40
C ARG A 86 14.86 -13.10 -10.11
N ARG A 87 15.31 -14.24 -9.58
CA ARG A 87 16.28 -14.26 -8.47
C ARG A 87 17.55 -13.51 -8.89
N ARG A 88 17.68 -12.24 -8.53
CA ARG A 88 18.98 -11.55 -8.42
C ARG A 88 19.23 -11.27 -6.96
N ALA A 89 20.18 -12.00 -6.38
CA ALA A 89 20.50 -11.97 -4.94
C ALA A 89 21.01 -10.61 -4.42
N ALA A 90 21.23 -9.62 -5.29
CA ALA A 90 21.79 -8.32 -4.93
C ALA A 90 20.74 -7.23 -4.61
N GLU A 91 19.51 -7.32 -5.14
CA GLU A 91 18.43 -6.33 -4.91
C GLU A 91 17.64 -6.57 -3.60
N GLN A 92 17.86 -7.73 -2.95
CA GLN A 92 17.19 -8.13 -1.71
C GLN A 92 17.40 -7.21 -0.50
N ARG A 93 18.36 -6.27 -0.53
CA ARG A 93 18.58 -5.32 0.58
C ARG A 93 17.55 -4.20 0.64
N GLN A 94 16.95 -3.82 -0.49
CA GLN A 94 15.95 -2.75 -0.53
C GLN A 94 14.52 -3.31 -0.40
N ASP A 95 14.27 -4.49 -0.98
CA ASP A 95 13.00 -5.21 -0.86
C ASP A 95 12.69 -5.65 0.58
N ARG A 96 13.69 -6.05 1.38
CA ARG A 96 13.46 -6.49 2.78
C ARG A 96 12.89 -5.41 3.71
N ARG A 97 12.97 -4.12 3.36
CA ARG A 97 12.36 -3.05 4.16
C ARG A 97 10.86 -2.88 3.90
N ASN A 98 10.35 -3.37 2.77
CA ASN A 98 8.96 -3.15 2.31
C ASN A 98 8.24 -4.43 1.82
N ALA A 99 8.90 -5.59 1.84
CA ALA A 99 8.31 -6.87 1.46
C ALA A 99 7.46 -7.42 2.60
N CYS A 100 6.27 -7.90 2.25
CA CYS A 100 5.44 -8.74 3.11
C CYS A 100 6.11 -10.12 3.25
N SER A 101 7.08 -10.21 4.16
CA SER A 101 7.63 -11.46 4.69
C SER A 101 7.74 -11.29 6.20
N ASP A 102 7.50 -12.38 6.93
CA ASP A 102 7.30 -12.56 8.39
C ASP A 102 8.21 -11.84 9.40
N ASP A 103 9.04 -10.87 8.99
CA ASP A 103 9.71 -9.89 9.84
C ASP A 103 8.86 -8.62 9.92
N LEU A 104 8.43 -8.23 11.13
CA LEU A 104 7.47 -7.15 11.41
C LEU A 104 7.52 -5.99 10.38
N PRO A 105 6.43 -5.71 9.64
CA PRO A 105 6.40 -4.56 8.77
C PRO A 105 6.49 -3.29 9.63
N HIS A 106 7.33 -2.34 9.19
CA HIS A 106 7.48 -1.05 9.84
C HIS A 106 6.16 -0.26 9.78
N LEU A 107 5.27 -0.47 10.74
CA LEU A 107 4.09 0.37 10.99
C LEU A 107 4.57 1.79 11.27
N GLN A 108 4.46 2.66 10.29
CA GLN A 108 4.67 4.09 10.47
C GLN A 108 3.43 4.67 11.19
N ARG A 109 3.64 5.67 12.04
CA ARG A 109 2.64 6.16 13.02
C ARG A 109 2.56 7.68 12.94
N LEU A 110 1.35 8.23 12.91
CA LEU A 110 1.12 9.68 12.90
C LEU A 110 0.51 10.14 14.24
N ARG A 111 1.03 11.23 14.82
CA ARG A 111 0.57 11.86 16.08
C ARG A 111 0.10 13.31 15.83
N ARG A 112 -0.78 13.84 16.70
CA ARG A 112 -1.16 15.27 16.70
C ARG A 112 -0.13 16.14 17.43
N GLY A 113 0.36 17.16 16.72
CA GLY A 113 1.00 18.36 17.29
C GLY A 113 2.52 18.42 17.09
N GLY A 114 2.96 19.32 16.21
CA GLY A 114 4.38 19.65 16.00
C GLY A 114 4.88 19.26 14.62
N GLN A 115 4.63 20.13 13.64
CA GLN A 115 5.08 20.05 12.25
C GLN A 115 4.59 18.82 11.46
N GLN A 116 4.08 19.09 10.26
CA GLN A 116 3.95 18.08 9.23
C GLN A 116 5.36 17.54 8.94
N GLU A 117 5.76 16.44 9.56
CA GLU A 117 6.45 15.40 8.81
C GLU A 117 5.34 14.65 8.08
N VAL A 118 4.78 15.26 7.02
CA VAL A 118 5.16 14.88 5.66
C VAL A 118 5.56 13.41 5.70
N LEU A 119 4.54 12.54 5.67
CA LEU A 119 4.61 11.31 4.88
C LEU A 119 5.57 11.63 3.76
N GLY A 120 6.77 11.03 3.66
CA GLY A 120 7.78 11.47 2.69
C GLY A 120 7.17 11.57 1.28
N GLY A 121 6.65 12.76 0.92
CA GLY A 121 5.75 13.00 -0.21
C GLY A 121 4.22 13.13 -0.04
N PHE A 122 3.50 12.50 0.90
CA PHE A 122 2.02 12.49 0.88
C PHE A 122 1.40 13.68 1.65
N ALA A 123 1.30 14.83 1.00
CA ALA A 123 0.42 15.91 1.46
C ALA A 123 -1.00 15.67 0.90
N GLY A 124 -1.90 15.12 1.72
CA GLY A 124 -3.30 14.94 1.34
C GLY A 124 -4.20 14.87 2.58
N ARG A 125 -5.19 15.76 2.64
CA ARG A 125 -6.24 15.73 3.67
C ARG A 125 -7.08 14.47 3.43
N LEU A 126 -7.16 13.55 4.38
CA LEU A 126 -8.07 12.40 4.30
C LEU A 126 -9.52 12.88 4.56
N LEU A 127 -10.03 13.69 3.63
CA LEU A 127 -11.46 13.93 3.48
C LEU A 127 -12.05 12.65 2.89
N ARG A 128 -13.25 12.27 3.35
CA ARG A 128 -13.95 11.03 2.96
C ARG A 128 -13.64 10.64 1.51
N PRO A 129 -13.08 9.44 1.26
CA PRO A 129 -12.60 9.12 -0.06
C PRO A 129 -13.76 9.11 -1.06
N PRO A 130 -13.60 9.73 -2.24
CA PRO A 130 -14.52 9.49 -3.33
C PRO A 130 -14.45 8.00 -3.68
N LEU A 131 -15.62 7.35 -3.76
CA LEU A 131 -15.76 5.99 -4.24
C LEU A 131 -15.21 5.91 -5.67
N VAL A 132 -14.01 5.39 -5.85
CA VAL A 132 -13.56 4.89 -7.15
C VAL A 132 -14.25 3.53 -7.34
N ARG A 133 -15.33 3.51 -8.12
CA ARG A 133 -15.86 2.26 -8.68
C ARG A 133 -14.92 1.84 -9.80
N VAL A 134 -14.25 0.70 -9.62
CA VAL A 134 -13.64 -0.06 -10.73
C VAL A 134 -14.74 -0.89 -11.36
#